data_AF-A0A7C0Y415-F1
#
_entry.id   AF-A0A7C0Y415-F1
#
_cell.length_a   1.000
_cell.length_b   1.000
_cell.length_c   1.000
_cell.angle_alpha   90.00
_cell.angle_beta   90.00
_cell.angle_gamma   90.00
#
_symmetry.space_group_name_H-M   'P 1'
#
loop_
_entity.id
_entity.type
_entity.pdbx_description
1 polymer ?
#
loop_
_entity_poly.entity_id
_entity_poly.type
_entity_poly.pdbx_seq_one_letter_code
_entity_poly.pdbx_strand_id
1 'polypeptide(L)'
;MEEYQKKLIEAGIEGIIIMVLAYLFYYQNYLLYGWHRGLPLPSKIPFVIAGILTGAAYLIYKLYRIYPMMQKEKIADVMRKEDLESL
;
A
#
# COMPACT_ATOMS: atom_id res chain seq x y z
N MET A 1 9.14 17.43 -7.23
CA MET A 1 8.54 16.09 -7.32
C MET A 1 7.39 16.14 -8.29
N GLU A 2 7.46 15.29 -9.31
CA GLU A 2 6.38 15.03 -10.27
C GLU A 2 5.13 14.50 -9.56
N GLU A 3 3.97 14.62 -10.23
CA GLU A 3 2.68 14.25 -9.64
C GLU A 3 2.63 12.75 -9.34
N TYR A 4 3.20 11.91 -10.20
CA TYR A 4 3.26 10.47 -9.97
C TYR A 4 4.09 10.11 -8.72
N GLN A 5 5.19 10.82 -8.46
CA GLN A 5 6.06 10.57 -7.31
C GLN A 5 5.31 10.84 -6.00
N LYS A 6 4.55 11.94 -5.94
CA LYS A 6 3.71 12.25 -4.78
C LYS A 6 2.67 11.16 -4.53
N LYS A 7 2.00 10.69 -5.60
CA LYS A 7 1.00 9.60 -5.53
C LYS A 7 1.61 8.27 -5.10
N LEU A 8 2.85 7.97 -5.47
CA LEU A 8 3.56 6.77 -5.02
C LEU A 8 3.89 6.84 -3.52
N ILE A 9 4.36 7.99 -3.03
CA ILE A 9 4.62 8.20 -1.61
C ILE A 9 3.32 8.06 -0.81
N GLU A 10 2.25 8.71 -1.27
CA GLU A 10 0.92 8.60 -0.67
C GLU A 10 0.45 7.14 -0.60
N ALA A 11 0.56 6.39 -1.71
CA ALA A 11 0.22 4.96 -1.74
C ALA A 11 1.07 4.12 -0.77
N GLY A 12 2.34 4.45 -0.61
CA GLY A 12 3.23 3.81 0.37
C GLY A 12 2.79 4.06 1.81
N ILE A 13 2.49 5.31 2.15
CA ILE A 13 2.01 5.71 3.49
C ILE A 13 0.66 5.04 3.79
N GLU A 14 -0.29 5.13 2.86
CA GLU A 14 -1.60 4.49 2.99
C GLU A 14 -1.47 2.97 3.16
N GLY A 15 -0.59 2.30 2.40
CA GLY A 15 -0.34 0.87 2.53
C GLY A 15 0.18 0.47 3.91
N ILE A 16 1.09 1.25 4.49
CA ILE A 16 1.58 1.04 5.87
C ILE A 16 0.46 1.23 6.89
N ILE A 17 -0.35 2.28 6.74
CA ILE A 17 -1.49 2.54 7.64
C ILE A 17 -2.48 1.38 7.57
N ILE A 18 -2.84 0.92 6.37
CA ILE A 18 -3.74 -0.21 6.16
C ILE A 18 -3.17 -1.49 6.78
N MET A 19 -1.88 -1.76 6.62
CA MET A 19 -1.21 -2.91 7.24
C MET A 19 -1.37 -2.90 8.77
N VAL A 20 -1.08 -1.77 9.41
CA VAL A 20 -1.17 -1.63 10.87
C VAL A 20 -2.62 -1.77 11.34
N LEU A 21 -3.56 -1.11 10.66
CA LEU A 21 -4.98 -1.18 10.99
C LEU A 21 -5.53 -2.59 10.81
N ALA A 22 -5.14 -3.29 9.75
CA ALA A 22 -5.55 -4.67 9.50
C ALA A 22 -5.04 -5.62 10.59
N TYR A 23 -3.75 -5.51 10.96
CA TYR A 23 -3.20 -6.28 12.09
C TYR A 23 -4.00 -6.05 13.37
N LEU A 24 -4.23 -4.79 13.75
CA LEU A 24 -4.98 -4.45 14.96
C LEU A 24 -6.41 -4.96 14.88
N PHE A 25 -7.09 -4.77 13.76
CA PHE A 25 -8.46 -5.23 13.55
C PHE A 25 -8.56 -6.75 13.72
N TYR A 26 -7.72 -7.53 13.05
CA TYR A 26 -7.77 -8.99 13.15
C TYR A 26 -7.41 -9.50 14.55
N TYR A 27 -6.38 -8.92 15.18
CA TYR A 27 -5.96 -9.34 16.51
C TYR A 27 -7.01 -9.01 17.58
N GLN A 28 -7.58 -7.79 17.54
CA GLN A 28 -8.62 -7.39 18.50
C GLN A 28 -9.89 -8.22 18.32
N ASN A 29 -10.31 -8.51 17.08
CA ASN A 29 -11.44 -9.41 16.84
C ASN A 29 -11.18 -10.80 17.39
N TYR A 30 -9.98 -11.36 17.20
CA TYR A 30 -9.65 -12.67 17.78
C TYR A 30 -9.73 -12.65 19.31
N LEU A 31 -9.21 -11.60 19.95
CA LEU A 31 -9.26 -11.48 21.41
C LEU A 31 -10.69 -11.34 21.93
N LEU A 32 -11.57 -10.68 21.18
CA LEU A 32 -12.97 -10.51 21.56
C LEU A 32 -13.80 -11.79 21.39
N TYR A 33 -13.58 -12.54 20.31
CA TYR A 33 -14.42 -13.69 19.95
C TYR A 33 -13.86 -15.05 20.36
N GLY A 34 -12.55 -15.23 20.32
CA GLY A 34 -11.90 -16.53 20.53
C GLY A 34 -11.18 -16.68 21.87
N TRP A 35 -10.70 -15.57 22.43
CA TRP A 35 -9.89 -15.64 23.65
C TRP A 35 -10.74 -15.52 24.92
N HIS A 36 -10.72 -16.59 25.72
CA HIS A 36 -11.37 -16.62 27.02
C HIS A 36 -10.44 -16.03 28.08
N ARG A 37 -10.95 -15.09 28.88
CA ARG A 37 -10.17 -14.40 29.92
C ARG A 37 -9.52 -15.43 30.87
N GLY A 38 -8.21 -15.32 31.08
CA GLY A 38 -7.43 -16.19 31.98
C GLY A 38 -6.51 -17.20 31.27
N LEU A 39 -6.64 -17.35 29.95
CA LEU A 39 -5.68 -18.12 29.14
C LEU A 39 -4.48 -17.24 28.74
N PRO A 40 -3.29 -17.81 28.51
CA PRO A 40 -2.16 -17.04 27.99
C PRO A 40 -2.53 -16.32 26.69
N LEU A 41 -1.92 -15.15 26.46
CA LEU A 41 -2.19 -14.36 25.26
C LEU A 41 -1.82 -15.16 24.00
N PRO A 42 -2.71 -15.19 22.99
CA PRO A 42 -2.44 -15.86 21.72
C PRO A 42 -1.29 -15.16 20.98
N SER A 43 -0.55 -15.95 20.20
CA SER A 43 0.53 -15.44 19.35
C SER A 43 0.02 -14.37 18.39
N LYS A 44 0.77 -13.28 18.25
CA LYS A 44 0.46 -12.16 17.35
C LYS A 44 0.90 -12.42 15.90
N ILE A 45 1.81 -13.37 15.69
CA ILE A 45 2.44 -13.66 14.39
C ILE A 45 1.43 -13.86 13.25
N PRO A 46 0.39 -14.72 13.37
CA PRO A 46 -0.57 -14.91 12.26
C PRO A 46 -1.30 -13.61 11.88
N PHE A 47 -1.56 -12.74 12.85
CA PHE A 47 -2.24 -11.46 12.62
C PHE A 47 -1.31 -10.42 12.00
N VAL A 48 -0.01 -10.45 12.34
CA VAL A 48 1.01 -9.63 11.67
C VAL A 48 1.12 -10.04 10.20
N ILE A 49 1.17 -11.34 9.91
CA ILE A 49 1.17 -11.85 8.54
C ILE A 49 -0.08 -11.40 7.79
N ALA A 50 -1.27 -11.56 8.39
CA ALA A 50 -2.53 -11.10 7.80
C ALA A 50 -2.53 -9.59 7.52
N GLY A 51 -1.98 -8.78 8.45
CA GLY A 51 -1.80 -7.34 8.26
C GLY A 51 -0.90 -7.02 7.07
N ILE A 52 0.28 -7.66 6.98
CA ILE A 52 1.23 -7.49 5.86
C ILE A 52 0.55 -7.85 4.53
N LEU A 53 -0.14 -8.99 4.46
CA LEU A 53 -0.84 -9.43 3.24
C LEU A 53 -1.91 -8.41 2.82
N THR A 54 -2.65 -7.85 3.77
CA THR A 54 -3.69 -6.85 3.50
C THR A 54 -3.09 -5.54 3.00
N GLY A 55 -2.04 -5.05 3.65
CA GLY A 55 -1.31 -3.85 3.21
C GLY A 55 -0.68 -4.01 1.83
N ALA A 56 -0.06 -5.18 1.57
CA ALA A 56 0.52 -5.50 0.26
C ALA A 56 -0.55 -5.57 -0.84
N ALA A 57 -1.70 -6.21 -0.57
CA ALA A 57 -2.81 -6.26 -1.51
C ALA A 57 -3.33 -4.87 -1.86
N TYR A 58 -3.49 -3.99 -0.86
CA TYR A 58 -3.87 -2.60 -1.06
C TYR A 58 -2.84 -1.83 -1.91
N LEU A 59 -1.56 -2.01 -1.60
CA LEU A 59 -0.47 -1.32 -2.30
C LEU A 59 -0.39 -1.76 -3.77
N ILE A 60 -0.51 -3.06 -4.06
CA ILE A 60 -0.60 -3.58 -5.43
C ILE A 60 -1.79 -2.96 -6.18
N TYR A 61 -2.96 -2.90 -5.54
CA TYR A 61 -4.15 -2.27 -6.12
C TYR A 61 -3.92 -0.79 -6.48
N LYS A 62 -3.32 -0.01 -5.57
CA LYS A 62 -3.04 1.41 -5.83
C LYS A 62 -1.95 1.60 -6.89
N LEU A 63 -0.90 0.79 -6.89
CA LEU A 63 0.13 0.82 -7.95
C LEU A 63 -0.46 0.53 -9.32
N TYR A 64 -1.34 -0.46 -9.43
CA TYR A 64 -2.04 -0.77 -10.67
C TYR A 64 -2.85 0.43 -11.20
N ARG A 65 -3.46 1.20 -10.29
CA ARG A 65 -4.19 2.43 -10.62
C ARG A 65 -3.31 3.61 -11.02
N ILE A 66 -2.11 3.71 -10.46
CA ILE A 66 -1.14 4.79 -10.74
C ILE A 66 -0.37 4.54 -12.04
N TYR A 67 -0.17 3.27 -12.41
CA TYR A 67 0.55 2.85 -13.61
C TYR A 67 0.22 3.61 -14.91
N PRO A 68 -1.05 3.83 -15.30
CA PRO A 68 -1.36 4.58 -16.52
C PRO A 68 -0.95 6.06 -16.47
N MET A 69 -0.85 6.67 -15.27
CA MET A 69 -0.36 8.05 -15.14
C MET A 69 1.14 8.13 -15.38
N MET A 70 1.90 7.18 -14.84
CA MET A 70 3.35 7.07 -15.08
C MET A 70 3.67 6.89 -16.57
N GLN A 71 2.88 6.08 -17.30
CA GLN A 71 3.11 5.91 -18.73
C GLN A 71 2.87 7.21 -19.52
N LYS A 72 1.81 7.96 -19.20
CA LYS A 72 1.50 9.22 -19.89
C LYS A 72 2.59 10.27 -19.69
N GLU A 73 3.10 10.40 -18.46
CA GLU A 73 4.16 11.36 -18.12
C GLU A 73 5.47 10.99 -18.85
N LYS A 74 5.83 9.70 -18.88
CA LYS A 74 7.00 9.20 -19.60
C LYS A 74 6.91 9.45 -21.11
N ILE A 75 5.74 9.28 -21.73
CA ILE A 75 5.53 9.53 -23.16
C ILE A 75 5.63 11.05 -23.46
N ALA A 76 5.05 11.89 -22.60
CA ALA A 76 5.10 13.34 -22.75
C ALA A 76 6.54 13.88 -22.67
N ASP A 77 7.36 13.35 -21.78
CA ASP A 77 8.77 13.74 -21.66
C ASP A 77 9.61 13.32 -22.88
N VAL A 78 9.34 12.15 -23.46
CA VAL A 78 10.00 11.72 -24.71
C VAL A 78 9.66 12.67 -25.86
N MET A 79 8.37 13.00 -26.05
CA MET A 79 7.96 13.92 -27.13
C MET A 79 8.53 15.33 -26.95
N ARG A 80 8.56 15.86 -25.70
CA ARG A 80 9.20 17.15 -25.40
C ARG A 80 10.68 17.15 -25.77
N LYS A 81 11.38 16.03 -25.55
CA LYS A 81 12.80 15.90 -25.85
C LYS A 81 13.06 15.85 -27.36
N GLU A 82 12.23 15.13 -28.12
CA GLU A 82 12.31 15.10 -29.58
C GLU A 82 12.05 16.48 -30.21
N ASP A 83 11.04 17.22 -29.73
CA ASP A 83 10.77 18.59 -30.19
C ASP A 83 11.98 19.52 -29.98
N LEU A 84 12.66 19.42 -28.82
CA LEU A 84 13.85 20.21 -28.50
C LEU A 84 15.09 19.83 -29.33
N GLU A 85 15.23 18.57 -29.73
CA GLU A 85 16.33 18.10 -30.60
C GLU A 85 16.09 18.42 -32.09
N SER A 86 14.85 18.74 -32.47
CA SER A 86 14.45 19.10 -33.84
C SER A 86 14.55 20.61 -34.18
N LEU A 87 14.87 21.45 -33.18
CA LEU A 87 15.07 22.91 -33.27
C LEU A 87 16.55 23.27 -33.36
#